data_AF-A0A6A5WM06-F1
#
_entry.id   AF-A0A6A5WM06-F1
#
_cell.length_a   1.000
_cell.length_b   1.000
_cell.length_c   1.000
_cell.angle_alpha   90.00
_cell.angle_beta   90.00
_cell.angle_gamma   90.00
#
_symmetry.space_group_name_H-M   'P 1'
#
loop_
_entity.id
_entity.type
_entity.pdbx_description
1 polymer ?
#
loop_
_entity_poly.entity_id
_entity_poly.type
_entity_poly.pdbx_seq_one_letter_code
_entity_poly.pdbx_strand_id
1 'polypeptide(L)'
;MAISDSSFRVAIYVKVTDIEGNPLSRHVTLGQAFCSSVLLRDFRSQIHPHGYDACHIPANFDSDKDTSVYFLFDIGITGPLAEDDLLLIPHFVYLASWAQGKWNFIPRP
;
A
#
# COMPACT_ATOMS: atom_id res chain seq x y z
N MET A 1 14.47 8.17 -5.86
CA MET A 1 15.60 7.49 -5.18
C MET A 1 15.23 6.03 -5.04
N ALA A 2 16.11 5.11 -5.42
CA ALA A 2 15.88 3.68 -5.31
C ALA A 2 15.93 3.27 -3.83
N ILE A 3 14.79 2.89 -3.26
CA ILE A 3 14.67 2.32 -1.91
C ILE A 3 14.74 0.80 -2.09
N SER A 4 15.93 0.23 -2.32
CA SER A 4 16.02 -1.18 -2.72
C SER A 4 16.26 -2.22 -1.61
N ASP A 5 16.55 -1.84 -0.36
CA ASP A 5 16.85 -2.86 0.68
C ASP A 5 16.33 -2.57 2.10
N SER A 6 15.50 -1.54 2.31
CA SER A 6 15.03 -1.19 3.66
C SER A 6 13.52 -1.32 3.76
N SER A 7 13.05 -2.06 4.76
CA SER A 7 11.63 -2.17 5.09
C SER A 7 11.06 -0.81 5.49
N PHE A 8 9.82 -0.54 5.09
CA PHE A 8 9.10 0.67 5.50
C PHE A 8 7.60 0.44 5.53
N ARG A 9 6.88 1.28 6.28
CA ARG A 9 5.41 1.30 6.30
C ARG A 9 4.90 2.46 5.46
N VAL A 10 3.86 2.21 4.68
CA VAL A 10 3.16 3.26 3.95
C VAL A 10 1.68 3.26 4.29
N ALA A 11 1.13 4.44 4.57
CA ALA A 11 -0.29 4.70 4.69
C ALA A 11 -0.79 5.38 3.41
N ILE A 12 -1.77 4.79 2.74
CA ILE A 12 -2.34 5.31 1.51
C ILE A 12 -3.80 5.66 1.75
N TYR A 13 -4.10 6.96 1.76
CA TYR A 13 -5.48 7.44 1.78
C TYR A 13 -6.06 7.44 0.38
N VAL A 14 -7.17 6.75 0.20
CA VAL A 14 -7.80 6.60 -1.12
C VAL A 14 -9.31 6.45 -0.97
N LYS A 15 -10.03 6.95 -1.96
CA LYS A 15 -11.45 6.67 -2.14
C LYS A 15 -11.60 5.23 -2.62
N VAL A 16 -12.28 4.37 -1.88
CA VAL A 16 -12.30 2.93 -2.17
C VAL A 16 -12.91 2.61 -3.54
N THR A 17 -13.83 3.45 -4.01
CA THR A 17 -14.45 3.33 -5.33
C THR A 17 -13.58 3.82 -6.49
N ASP A 18 -12.46 4.52 -6.21
CA ASP A 18 -11.44 4.82 -7.24
C ASP A 18 -10.57 3.59 -7.55
N ILE A 19 -10.57 2.58 -6.67
CA ILE A 19 -9.82 1.34 -6.89
C ILE A 19 -10.65 0.43 -7.80
N GLU A 20 -10.19 0.30 -9.04
CA GLU A 20 -10.84 -0.51 -10.07
C GLU A 20 -10.82 -2.02 -9.75
N GLY A 21 -11.72 -2.77 -10.40
CA GLY A 21 -11.77 -4.23 -10.30
C GLY A 21 -12.68 -4.75 -9.18
N ASN A 22 -12.36 -5.96 -8.68
CA ASN A 22 -13.17 -6.64 -7.66
C ASN A 22 -13.03 -5.93 -6.30
N PRO A 23 -14.14 -5.51 -5.64
CA PRO A 23 -14.11 -4.90 -4.31
C PRO A 23 -13.28 -5.66 -3.28
N LEU A 24 -13.35 -6.99 -3.28
CA LEU A 24 -12.60 -7.85 -2.35
C LEU A 24 -11.09 -7.88 -2.63
N SER A 25 -10.66 -7.46 -3.81
CA SER A 25 -9.26 -7.45 -4.24
C SER A 25 -8.62 -6.06 -4.18
N ARG A 26 -9.38 -5.01 -3.81
CA ARG A 26 -8.91 -3.61 -3.83
C ARG A 26 -7.60 -3.37 -3.10
N HIS A 27 -7.40 -4.06 -1.97
CA HIS A 27 -6.17 -3.96 -1.20
C HIS A 27 -4.94 -4.43 -2.00
N VAL A 28 -5.07 -5.52 -2.77
CA VAL A 28 -4.03 -6.00 -3.68
C VAL A 28 -3.86 -5.05 -4.86
N THR A 29 -4.96 -4.62 -5.49
CA THR A 29 -4.95 -3.72 -6.64
C THR A 29 -4.26 -2.39 -6.32
N LEU A 30 -4.56 -1.81 -5.16
CA LEU A 30 -3.91 -0.58 -4.69
C LEU A 30 -2.41 -0.80 -4.39
N GLY A 31 -2.06 -1.92 -3.74
CA GLY A 31 -0.67 -2.28 -3.50
C GLY A 31 0.14 -2.44 -4.79
N GLN A 32 -0.43 -3.11 -5.79
CA GLN A 32 0.13 -3.24 -7.14
C GLN A 32 0.32 -1.88 -7.82
N ALA A 33 -0.72 -1.03 -7.77
CA ALA A 33 -0.67 0.31 -8.33
C ALA A 33 0.45 1.17 -7.70
N PHE A 34 0.55 1.15 -6.37
CA PHE A 34 1.58 1.89 -5.64
C PHE A 34 2.98 1.36 -5.96
N CYS A 35 3.20 0.05 -5.87
CA CYS A 35 4.52 -0.54 -6.12
C CYS A 35 4.97 -0.30 -7.57
N SER A 36 4.08 -0.45 -8.54
CA SER A 36 4.39 -0.19 -9.94
C SER A 36 4.69 1.29 -10.20
N SER A 37 3.89 2.20 -9.64
CA SER A 37 4.00 3.64 -9.94
C SER A 37 5.10 4.36 -9.15
N VAL A 38 5.32 3.97 -7.90
CA VAL A 38 6.21 4.67 -6.96
C VAL A 38 7.52 3.91 -6.74
N LEU A 39 7.45 2.58 -6.59
CA LEU A 39 8.63 1.75 -6.31
C LEU A 39 9.24 1.11 -7.56
N LEU A 40 8.56 1.22 -8.70
CA LEU A 40 8.97 0.64 -9.99
C LEU A 40 9.23 -0.87 -9.91
N ARG A 41 8.41 -1.59 -9.14
CA ARG A 41 8.46 -3.05 -9.00
C ARG A 41 7.08 -3.65 -8.76
N ASP A 42 6.98 -4.96 -8.91
CA ASP A 42 5.75 -5.69 -8.58
C ASP A 42 5.48 -5.69 -7.06
N PHE A 43 4.20 -5.71 -6.69
CA PHE A 43 3.75 -5.93 -5.32
C PHE A 43 3.89 -7.41 -4.95
N ARG A 44 4.62 -7.70 -3.88
CA ARG A 44 5.00 -9.04 -3.45
C ARG A 44 4.08 -9.54 -2.34
N SER A 45 2.82 -9.81 -2.66
CA SER A 45 1.81 -10.20 -1.66
C SER A 45 2.01 -11.59 -1.03
N GLN A 46 2.87 -12.43 -1.63
CA GLN A 46 3.16 -13.76 -1.11
C GLN A 46 4.36 -13.73 -0.17
N ILE A 47 4.22 -14.39 0.98
CA ILE A 47 5.30 -14.53 1.96
C ILE A 47 6.49 -15.23 1.31
N HIS A 48 7.66 -14.59 1.40
CA HIS A 48 8.90 -15.10 0.84
C HIS A 48 10.07 -14.87 1.81
N PRO A 49 11.05 -15.80 1.92
CA PRO A 49 12.21 -15.64 2.82
C PRO A 49 13.04 -14.38 2.56
N HIS A 50 13.06 -13.91 1.31
CA HIS A 50 13.76 -12.68 0.90
C HIS A 50 12.90 -11.41 0.98
N GLY A 51 11.73 -11.51 1.61
CA GLY A 51 10.84 -10.40 1.89
C GLY A 51 9.56 -10.39 1.05
N TYR A 52 8.51 -9.82 1.64
CA TYR A 52 7.18 -9.68 1.07
C TYR A 52 6.57 -8.33 1.46
N ASP A 53 5.47 -7.97 0.80
CA ASP A 53 4.71 -6.77 1.10
C ASP A 53 3.40 -7.18 1.79
N ALA A 54 3.26 -6.83 3.07
CA ALA A 54 2.05 -7.12 3.83
C ALA A 54 1.03 -6.00 3.66
N CYS A 55 -0.24 -6.37 3.58
CA CYS A 55 -1.35 -5.43 3.55
C CYS A 55 -2.20 -5.56 4.82
N HIS A 56 -2.52 -4.43 5.44
CA HIS A 56 -3.50 -4.35 6.52
C HIS A 56 -4.81 -3.85 5.93
N ILE A 57 -5.85 -4.69 6.00
CA ILE A 57 -7.13 -4.43 5.34
C ILE A 57 -8.01 -3.62 6.31
N PRO A 58 -8.35 -2.35 6.01
CA PRO A 58 -9.20 -1.56 6.88
C PRO A 58 -10.66 -2.01 6.78
N ALA A 59 -11.47 -1.61 7.77
CA ALA A 59 -12.91 -1.70 7.65
C ALA A 59 -13.40 -0.90 6.43
N ASN A 60 -14.48 -1.36 5.79
CA ASN A 60 -15.11 -0.73 4.62
C ASN A 60 -14.22 -0.64 3.36
N PHE A 61 -13.10 -1.37 3.29
CA PHE A 61 -12.22 -1.38 2.11
C PHE A 61 -12.94 -1.79 0.81
N ASP A 62 -13.96 -2.63 0.94
CA ASP A 62 -14.79 -3.19 -0.12
C ASP A 62 -16.11 -2.45 -0.31
N SER A 63 -16.32 -1.32 0.37
CA SER A 63 -17.57 -0.56 0.29
C SER A 63 -17.88 -0.10 -1.14
N ASP A 64 -19.14 -0.20 -1.53
CA ASP A 64 -19.72 0.34 -2.76
C ASP A 64 -20.02 1.85 -2.67
N LYS A 65 -19.91 2.45 -1.48
CA LYS A 65 -20.18 3.87 -1.23
C LYS A 65 -18.93 4.71 -1.41
N ASP A 66 -19.15 6.03 -1.53
CA ASP A 66 -18.08 7.03 -1.63
C ASP A 66 -17.34 7.23 -0.29
N THR A 67 -16.57 6.22 0.10
CA THR A 67 -15.82 6.17 1.36
C THR A 67 -14.34 6.29 1.06
N SER A 68 -13.63 7.10 1.84
CA SER A 68 -12.17 7.16 1.79
C SER A 68 -11.58 6.55 3.06
N VAL A 69 -10.56 5.72 2.90
CA VAL A 69 -9.91 5.01 4.02
C VAL A 69 -8.39 5.01 3.83
N TYR A 70 -7.67 4.76 4.92
CA TYR A 70 -6.24 4.48 4.87
C TYR A 70 -6.00 2.98 4.75
N PHE A 71 -5.33 2.56 3.69
CA PHE A 71 -4.70 1.24 3.61
C PHE A 71 -3.28 1.35 4.16
N LEU A 72 -2.87 0.42 5.01
CA LEU A 72 -1.49 0.32 5.46
C LEU A 72 -0.81 -0.84 4.74
N PHE A 73 0.40 -0.59 4.28
CA PHE A 73 1.26 -1.63 3.72
C PHE A 73 2.62 -1.61 4.41
N ASP A 74 3.11 -2.78 4.77
CA ASP A 74 4.49 -2.98 5.19
C ASP A 74 5.26 -3.53 4.01
N ILE A 75 6.22 -2.77 3.52
CA ILE A 75 6.90 -3.02 2.27
C ILE A 75 8.26 -3.66 2.53
N GLY A 76 8.54 -4.77 1.85
CA GLY A 76 9.84 -5.44 1.91
C GLY A 76 10.17 -6.10 3.26
N ILE A 77 9.18 -6.44 4.07
CA ILE A 77 9.40 -7.08 5.38
C ILE A 77 9.78 -8.55 5.21
N THR A 78 10.68 -9.06 6.06
CA THR A 78 11.16 -10.45 6.03
C THR A 78 10.47 -11.36 7.03
N GLY A 79 9.56 -10.81 7.84
CA GLY A 79 8.82 -11.53 8.86
C GLY A 79 7.91 -10.61 9.67
N PRO A 80 7.24 -11.16 10.69
CA PRO A 80 6.44 -10.36 11.62
C PRO A 80 7.31 -9.29 12.29
N LEU A 81 6.82 -8.05 12.31
CA LEU A 81 7.45 -6.95 13.04
C LEU A 81 6.76 -6.79 14.39
N ALA A 82 7.55 -6.78 15.47
CA ALA A 82 7.04 -6.38 16.79
C ALA A 82 6.76 -4.87 16.82
N GLU A 83 6.03 -4.41 17.83
CA GLU A 83 5.69 -2.99 17.97
C GLU A 83 6.94 -2.10 18.03
N ASP A 84 7.97 -2.53 18.78
CA ASP A 84 9.23 -1.79 18.88
C ASP A 84 9.97 -1.73 17.53
N ASP A 85 9.96 -2.81 16.75
CA ASP A 85 10.58 -2.85 15.41
C ASP A 85 9.83 -1.96 14.42
N LEU A 86 8.51 -1.87 14.55
CA LEU A 86 7.69 -0.99 13.73
C LEU A 86 8.08 0.47 13.94
N LEU A 87 8.39 0.90 15.17
CA LEU A 87 8.81 2.28 15.45
C LEU A 87 10.16 2.64 14.80
N LEU A 88 10.97 1.65 14.43
CA LEU A 88 12.30 1.84 13.85
C LEU A 88 12.27 1.93 12.32
N ILE A 89 11.21 1.45 11.65
CA ILE A 89 11.11 1.52 10.19
C ILE A 89 10.56 2.88 9.75
N PRO A 90 11.01 3.42 8.59
CA PRO A 90 10.45 4.63 8.03
C PRO A 90 8.94 4.50 7.76
N HIS A 91 8.22 5.60 7.98
CA HIS A 91 6.80 5.71 7.67
C HIS A 91 6.57 6.77 6.61
N PHE A 92 5.74 6.44 5.64
CA PHE A 92 5.34 7.36 4.57
C PHE A 92 3.82 7.44 4.47
N VAL A 93 3.32 8.61 4.08
CA VAL A 93 1.89 8.83 3.88
C VAL A 93 1.68 9.33 2.46
N TYR A 94 0.67 8.80 1.77
CA TYR A 94 0.28 9.22 0.44
C TYR A 94 -1.22 9.47 0.36
N LEU A 95 -1.62 10.47 -0.42
CA LEU A 95 -2.96 10.49 -1.00
C LEU A 95 -2.90 9.82 -2.37
N ALA A 96 -3.84 8.93 -2.63
CA ALA A 96 -4.01 8.29 -3.92
C ALA A 96 -5.34 8.69 -4.54
N SER A 97 -5.31 8.92 -5.85
CA SER A 97 -6.50 9.17 -6.66
C SER A 97 -6.31 8.57 -8.05
N TRP A 98 -7.38 8.02 -8.61
CA TRP A 98 -7.41 7.61 -10.02
C TRP A 98 -7.95 8.76 -10.87
N ALA A 99 -7.13 9.28 -11.78
CA ALA A 99 -7.54 10.35 -12.67
C ALA A 99 -6.94 10.15 -14.06
N GLN A 100 -7.74 10.39 -15.10
CA GLN A 100 -7.29 10.30 -16.50
C GLN A 100 -6.64 8.94 -16.86
N GLY A 101 -7.15 7.85 -16.28
CA GLY A 101 -6.63 6.50 -16.53
C GLY A 101 -5.26 6.23 -15.89
N LYS A 102 -4.85 7.02 -14.90
CA LYS A 102 -3.58 6.84 -14.18
C LYS A 102 -3.74 7.07 -12.69
N TRP A 103 -2.97 6.31 -11.91
CA TRP A 103 -2.80 6.56 -10.48
C TRP A 103 -1.89 7.76 -10.23
N ASN A 104 -2.38 8.67 -9.40
CA ASN A 104 -1.58 9.74 -8.82
C ASN A 104 -1.38 9.46 -7.33
N PHE A 105 -0.12 9.28 -6.94
CA PHE A 105 0.29 9.14 -5.53
C PHE A 105 1.03 10.40 -5.10
N ILE A 106 0.43 11.20 -4.24
CA ILE A 106 1.00 12.46 -3.76
C ILE A 106 1.49 12.25 -2.32
N PRO A 107 2.80 12.37 -2.05
CA PRO A 107 3.32 12.23 -0.69
C PRO A 107 2.73 13.30 0.24
N ARG A 108 2.59 12.94 1.50
CA ARG A 108 2.18 13.84 2.58
C ARG A 108 3.26 13.88 3.66
N PRO A 109 3.48 15.06 4.27
CA PRO A 109 4.37 15.19 5.41
C PRO A 109 3.84 14.39 6.61
#